data_AF-E1ZBB8-F1
#
_entry.id   AF-E1ZBB8-F1
#
_cell.length_a   1.000
_cell.length_b   1.000
_cell.length_c   1.000
_cell.angle_alpha   90.00
_cell.angle_beta   90.00
_cell.angle_gamma   90.00
#
_symmetry.space_group_name_H-M   'P 1'
#
loop_
_entity.id
_entity.type
_entity.pdbx_description
1 polymer ?
#
loop_
_entity_poly.entity_id
_entity_poly.type
_entity_poly.pdbx_seq_one_letter_code
_entity_poly.pdbx_strand_id
1 'polypeptide(L)'
;LGELMAFSGPAPELINGRLAMLAFIAALGAELSSGEGVLRQFAEEPTGVFLAAVTFAAATLIPLMSSTKREAFGPFTPSAEMLNGRAAMLGFFALIATEAVRGGAALF
;
A
#
# COMPACT_ATOMS: atom_id res chain seq x y z
N LEU A 1 -11.69 1.88 -19.45
CA LEU A 1 -10.77 2.61 -18.54
C LEU A 1 -11.52 3.52 -17.58
N GLY A 2 -12.36 4.45 -18.06
CA GLY A 2 -13.10 5.39 -17.20
C GLY A 2 -13.98 4.75 -16.13
N GLU A 3 -14.64 3.63 -16.43
CA GLU A 3 -15.54 2.93 -15.48
C GLU A 3 -14.81 2.07 -14.45
N LEU A 4 -13.62 1.55 -14.81
CA LEU A 4 -12.74 0.81 -13.90
C LEU A 4 -12.07 1.74 -12.87
N MET A 5 -11.70 2.95 -13.30
CA MET A 5 -11.05 3.99 -12.49
C MET A 5 -12.06 5.01 -11.90
N ALA A 6 -13.36 4.80 -12.09
CA ALA A 6 -14.38 5.62 -11.44
C ALA A 6 -14.30 5.43 -9.92
N PHE A 7 -14.80 6.40 -9.14
CA PHE A 7 -14.82 6.31 -7.67
C PHE A 7 -15.55 5.06 -7.13
N SER A 8 -16.50 4.52 -7.91
CA SER A 8 -17.21 3.27 -7.60
C SER A 8 -16.61 2.03 -8.29
N GLY A 9 -15.54 2.21 -9.05
CA GLY A 9 -14.85 1.15 -9.77
C GLY A 9 -13.97 0.32 -8.81
N PRO A 10 -13.65 -0.94 -9.16
CA PRO A 10 -12.83 -1.80 -8.32
C PRO A 10 -11.33 -1.43 -8.37
N ALA A 11 -10.89 -0.59 -9.32
CA ALA A 11 -9.46 -0.30 -9.50
C ALA A 11 -8.86 0.62 -8.42
N PRO A 12 -9.50 1.74 -8.03
CA PRO A 12 -8.93 2.64 -7.03
C PRO A 12 -8.75 1.96 -5.67
N GLU A 13 -9.73 1.18 -5.23
CA GLU A 13 -9.67 0.48 -3.95
C GLU A 13 -8.57 -0.60 -3.93
N LEU A 14 -8.42 -1.37 -5.02
CA LEU A 14 -7.38 -2.39 -5.13
C LEU A 14 -5.97 -1.81 -5.24
N ILE A 15 -5.79 -0.75 -6.04
CA ILE A 15 -4.50 -0.09 -6.19
C ILE A 15 -4.08 0.48 -4.83
N ASN A 16 -4.96 1.24 -4.17
CA ASN A 16 -4.66 1.80 -2.87
C ASN A 16 -4.42 0.71 -1.82
N GLY A 17 -5.18 -0.39 -1.86
CA GLY A 17 -5.04 -1.49 -0.91
C GLY A 17 -3.69 -2.17 -1.03
N ARG A 18 -3.25 -2.50 -2.25
CA ARG A 18 -1.94 -3.10 -2.50
C ARG A 18 -0.80 -2.16 -2.17
N LEU A 19 -0.91 -0.87 -2.55
CA LEU A 19 0.07 0.14 -2.20
C LEU A 19 0.18 0.31 -0.69
N ALA A 20 -0.94 0.31 0.04
CA ALA A 20 -0.94 0.40 1.50
C ALA A 20 -0.31 -0.83 2.15
N MET A 21 -0.56 -2.05 1.65
CA MET A 21 0.12 -3.25 2.15
C MET A 21 1.63 -3.17 1.96
N LEU A 22 2.10 -2.75 0.78
CA LEU A 22 3.52 -2.60 0.49
C LEU A 22 4.15 -1.48 1.33
N ALA A 23 3.49 -0.33 1.42
CA ALA A 23 3.95 0.80 2.22
C ALA A 23 4.03 0.46 3.70
N PHE A 24 3.04 -0.27 4.23
CA PHE A 24 3.04 -0.73 5.63
C PHE A 24 4.22 -1.67 5.91
N ILE A 25 4.44 -2.69 5.07
CA ILE A 25 5.55 -3.62 5.25
C ILE A 25 6.91 -2.94 5.04
N ALA A 26 7.03 -2.07 4.05
CA ALA A 26 8.25 -1.32 3.78
C ALA A 26 8.59 -0.39 4.94
N ALA A 27 7.62 0.33 5.47
CA ALA A 27 7.76 1.17 6.67
C ALA A 27 8.28 0.38 7.86
N LEU A 28 7.67 -0.77 8.16
CA LEU A 28 8.12 -1.64 9.26
C LEU A 28 9.54 -2.17 9.04
N GLY A 29 9.85 -2.64 7.83
CA GLY A 29 11.17 -3.20 7.51
C GLY A 29 12.27 -2.14 7.54
N ALA A 30 11.98 -0.95 7.04
CA ALA A 30 12.91 0.15 7.07
C ALA A 30 13.11 0.68 8.50
N GLU A 31 12.04 0.82 9.30
CA GLU A 31 12.16 1.20 10.72
C GLU A 31 13.01 0.18 11.51
N LEU A 32 12.84 -1.12 11.25
CA LEU A 32 13.66 -2.17 11.88
C LEU A 32 15.13 -2.16 11.45
N SER A 33 15.46 -1.63 10.27
CA SER A 33 16.82 -1.67 9.73
C SER A 33 17.60 -0.37 9.94
N SER A 34 16.96 0.79 9.76
CA SER A 34 17.56 2.10 9.94
C SER A 34 17.29 2.71 11.32
N GLY A 35 16.24 2.27 12.02
CA GLY A 35 15.77 2.89 13.26
C GLY A 35 15.10 4.26 13.03
N GLU A 36 14.85 4.63 11.78
CA GLU A 36 14.22 5.90 11.44
C GLU A 36 12.74 5.72 11.10
N GLY A 37 11.93 6.74 11.40
CA GLY A 37 10.50 6.75 11.07
C GLY A 37 10.23 6.87 9.57
N VAL A 38 8.99 6.58 9.17
CA VAL A 38 8.51 6.54 7.79
C VAL A 38 8.64 7.89 7.11
N LEU A 39 8.39 8.99 7.83
CA LEU A 39 8.48 10.35 7.27
C LEU A 39 9.92 10.73 6.94
N ARG A 40 10.88 10.24 7.72
CA ARG A 40 12.31 10.48 7.50
C ARG A 40 12.81 9.70 6.29
N GLN A 41 12.49 8.41 6.21
CA GLN A 41 12.82 7.57 5.05
C GLN A 41 12.24 8.12 3.75
N PHE A 42 11.00 8.63 3.79
CA PHE A 42 10.38 9.27 2.64
C PHE A 42 11.06 10.59 2.27
N ALA A 43 11.56 11.36 3.24
CA ALA A 43 12.30 12.58 2.97
C ALA A 43 13.70 12.32 2.40
N GLU A 44 14.34 11.23 2.79
CA GLU A 44 15.65 10.83 2.29
C GLU A 44 15.60 10.28 0.87
N GLU A 45 14.64 9.39 0.57
CA GLU A 45 14.52 8.74 -0.74
C GLU A 45 13.10 8.85 -1.32
N PRO A 46 12.59 10.07 -1.58
CA PRO A 46 11.24 10.26 -2.12
C PRO A 46 11.11 9.71 -3.54
N THR A 47 12.21 9.74 -4.30
CA THR A 47 12.25 9.30 -5.70
C THR A 47 12.04 7.79 -5.80
N GLY A 48 12.80 7.01 -5.02
CA GLY A 48 12.64 5.55 -4.96
C GLY A 48 11.24 5.12 -4.54
N VAL A 49 10.66 5.75 -3.50
CA VAL A 49 9.30 5.43 -3.03
C VAL A 49 8.26 5.76 -4.10
N PHE A 50 8.37 6.93 -4.76
CA PHE A 50 7.45 7.33 -5.81
C PHE A 50 7.52 6.39 -7.02
N LEU A 51 8.72 6.02 -7.47
CA LEU A 51 8.89 5.08 -8.58
C LEU A 51 8.33 3.70 -8.24
N ALA A 52 8.53 3.22 -7.01
CA ALA A 52 7.90 1.98 -6.55
C ALA A 52 6.36 2.10 -6.61
N ALA A 53 5.79 3.18 -6.08
CA ALA A 53 4.34 3.38 -6.10
C ALA A 53 3.77 3.40 -7.52
N VAL A 54 4.40 4.13 -8.44
CA VAL A 54 3.97 4.21 -9.84
C VAL A 54 4.10 2.87 -10.55
N THR A 55 5.21 2.15 -10.34
CA THR A 55 5.42 0.84 -10.97
C THR A 55 4.41 -0.20 -10.50
N PHE A 56 4.11 -0.26 -9.20
CA PHE A 56 3.09 -1.17 -8.66
C PHE A 56 1.66 -0.77 -9.04
N ALA A 57 1.36 0.53 -9.13
CA ALA A 57 0.08 1.01 -9.62
C ALA A 57 -0.12 0.61 -11.10
N ALA A 58 0.88 0.83 -11.94
CA ALA A 58 0.87 0.43 -13.35
C ALA A 58 0.77 -1.10 -13.51
N ALA A 59 1.56 -1.85 -12.73
CA ALA A 59 1.55 -3.31 -12.73
C ALA A 59 0.19 -3.88 -12.32
N THR A 60 -0.51 -3.23 -11.38
CA THR A 60 -1.86 -3.60 -10.96
C THR A 60 -2.90 -3.32 -12.03
N LEU A 61 -2.68 -2.30 -12.87
CA LEU A 61 -3.59 -1.91 -13.94
C LEU A 61 -3.63 -2.93 -15.09
N ILE A 62 -2.51 -3.59 -15.39
CA ILE A 62 -2.40 -4.60 -16.46
C ILE A 62 -3.44 -5.73 -16.28
N PRO A 63 -3.49 -6.47 -15.15
CA PRO A 63 -4.48 -7.53 -14.95
C PRO A 63 -5.92 -7.00 -14.78
N LEU A 64 -6.08 -5.75 -14.31
CA LEU A 64 -7.38 -5.08 -14.20
C LEU A 64 -7.99 -4.78 -15.57
N MET A 65 -7.16 -4.41 -16.56
CA MET A 65 -7.60 -4.18 -17.95
C MET A 65 -7.88 -5.48 -18.69
N SER A 66 -7.17 -6.56 -18.37
CA SER A 66 -7.34 -7.88 -19.01
C SER A 66 -8.54 -8.67 -18.50
N SER A 67 -9.36 -8.13 -17.59
CA SER A 67 -10.53 -8.82 -16.99
C SER A 67 -10.24 -10.25 -16.54
N THR A 68 -9.02 -10.52 -16.06
CA THR A 68 -8.65 -11.83 -15.52
C THR A 68 -9.58 -12.13 -14.35
N LYS A 69 -10.25 -13.30 -14.42
CA LYS A 69 -11.12 -13.75 -13.33
C LYS A 69 -10.32 -13.78 -12.04
N ARG A 70 -10.79 -13.06 -11.03
CA ARG A 70 -10.22 -13.08 -9.69
C ARG A 70 -10.66 -14.37 -9.00
N GLU A 71 -10.03 -15.47 -9.39
CA GLU A 71 -10.30 -16.77 -8.80
C GLU A 71 -9.57 -16.89 -7.45
N ALA A 72 -10.24 -17.51 -6.49
CA ALA A 72 -9.62 -17.82 -5.22
C ALA A 72 -8.53 -18.87 -5.43
N PHE A 73 -7.32 -18.58 -4.96
CA PHE A 73 -6.22 -19.53 -4.97
C PHE A 73 -5.92 -19.98 -3.54
N GLY A 74 -6.54 -21.10 -3.13
CA GLY A 74 -6.41 -21.61 -1.76
C GLY A 74 -6.85 -20.57 -0.71
N PRO A 75 -6.01 -20.19 0.27
CA PRO A 75 -6.34 -19.16 1.25
C PRO A 75 -6.37 -17.74 0.67
N PHE A 76 -5.83 -17.52 -0.54
CA PHE A 76 -5.80 -16.22 -1.20
C PHE A 76 -7.11 -16.00 -1.96
N THR A 77 -8.10 -15.43 -1.27
CA THR A 77 -9.38 -15.02 -1.86
C THR A 77 -9.39 -13.51 -2.17
N PRO A 78 -10.14 -13.06 -3.19
CA PRO A 78 -10.28 -11.64 -3.48
C PRO A 78 -10.87 -10.85 -2.30
N SER A 79 -11.73 -11.48 -1.50
CA SER A 79 -12.30 -10.88 -0.30
C SER A 79 -11.26 -10.69 0.81
N ALA A 80 -10.35 -11.64 0.99
CA ALA A 80 -9.23 -11.51 1.92
C ALA A 80 -8.26 -10.39 1.49
N GLU A 81 -7.98 -10.27 0.18
CA GLU A 81 -7.18 -9.17 -0.35
C GLU A 81 -7.78 -7.80 -0.03
N MET A 82 -9.08 -7.63 -0.24
CA MET A 82 -9.78 -6.37 0.07
C MET A 82 -9.78 -6.07 1.57
N LEU A 83 -10.03 -7.07 2.41
CA LEU A 83 -10.01 -6.91 3.87
C LEU A 83 -8.62 -6.51 4.37
N ASN A 84 -7.58 -7.20 3.91
CA ASN A 84 -6.19 -6.89 4.25
C ASN A 84 -5.80 -5.50 3.71
N GLY A 85 -6.30 -5.10 2.54
CA GLY A 85 -6.01 -3.80 1.95
C GLY A 85 -6.55 -2.66 2.80
N ARG A 86 -7.80 -2.78 3.25
CA ARG A 86 -8.43 -1.82 4.17
C ARG A 86 -7.73 -1.78 5.52
N ALA A 87 -7.38 -2.95 6.08
CA ALA A 87 -6.62 -3.03 7.32
C ALA A 87 -5.24 -2.36 7.19
N ALA A 88 -4.55 -2.57 6.07
CA ALA A 88 -3.26 -1.94 5.78
C ALA A 88 -3.39 -0.43 5.59
N MET A 89 -4.45 0.08 4.95
CA MET A 89 -4.68 1.53 4.86
C MET A 89 -4.81 2.17 6.24
N LEU A 90 -5.59 1.55 7.13
CA LEU A 90 -5.76 2.02 8.51
C LEU A 90 -4.46 1.87 9.33
N GLY A 91 -3.75 0.75 9.16
CA GLY A 91 -2.49 0.48 9.84
C GLY A 91 -1.39 1.45 9.43
N PHE A 92 -1.28 1.77 8.13
CA PHE A 92 -0.33 2.74 7.63
C PHE A 92 -0.66 4.16 8.08
N PHE A 93 -1.95 4.53 8.09
CA PHE A 93 -2.39 5.80 8.67
C PHE A 93 -2.05 5.89 10.17
N ALA A 94 -2.28 4.81 10.92
CA ALA A 94 -1.94 4.75 12.34
C ALA A 94 -0.44 4.90 12.56
N LEU A 95 0.41 4.23 11.77
CA LEU A 95 1.88 4.38 11.80
C LEU A 95 2.29 5.85 11.68
N ILE A 96 1.83 6.53 10.62
CA ILE A 96 2.14 7.95 10.40
C ILE A 96 1.63 8.82 11.55
N ALA A 97 0.40 8.57 12.02
CA ALA A 97 -0.16 9.31 13.14
C ALA A 97 0.66 9.13 14.43
N THR A 98 1.12 7.91 14.72
CA THR A 98 1.96 7.63 15.89
C THR A 98 3.34 8.25 15.79
N GLU A 99 3.97 8.24 14.60
CA GLU A 99 5.23 8.92 14.34
C GLU A 99 5.10 10.44 14.52
N ALA A 100 4.02 11.04 14.01
CA ALA A 100 3.76 12.47 14.16
C ALA A 100 3.58 12.90 15.63
N VAL A 101 2.99 12.04 16.47
CA VAL A 101 2.80 12.31 17.90
C VAL A 101 4.09 12.06 18.70
N ARG A 102 4.87 11.02 18.36
CA ARG A 102 6.11 10.67 19.08
C ARG A 102 7.34 11.47 18.63
N GLY A 103 7.32 12.07 17.44
CA GLY A 103 8.45 12.80 16.88
C GLY A 103 9.66 11.92 16.51
N GLY A 104 9.45 10.61 16.38
CA GLY A 104 10.47 9.58 16.12
C GLY A 104 9.83 8.31 15.54
N ALA A 105 10.59 7.21 15.48
CA ALA A 105 10.12 5.92 14.97
C ALA A 105 8.79 5.48 15.64
N ALA A 106 7.88 4.93 14.83
CA ALA A 106 6.47 4.75 15.20
C ALA A 106 6.27 3.63 16.21
N LEU A 107 7.05 2.56 16.09
CA LEU A 107 6.95 1.32 16.86
C LEU A 107 8.17 1.06 17.77
N PHE A 108 9.38 1.47 17.39
CA PHE A 108 10.61 1.17 18.15
C PHE A 108 11.44 2.40 18.52
#